data_AF-A0AAV5UPL3-F1
#
_entry.id   AF-A0AAV5UPL3-F1
#
_cell.length_a   1.000
_cell.length_b   1.000
_cell.length_c   1.000
_cell.angle_alpha   90.00
_cell.angle_beta   90.00
_cell.angle_gamma   90.00
#
_symmetry.space_group_name_H-M   'P 1'
#
loop_
_entity.id
_entity.type
_entity.pdbx_description
1 polymer ?
#
loop_
_entity_poly.entity_id
_entity_poly.type
_entity_poly.pdbx_seq_one_letter_code
_entity_poly.pdbx_strand_id
1 'polypeptide(L)'
;SPGGGMPEPFPTTPSKSFSSSHNADGKRRRRGISPGGLGGFGIKGQFRKATQVIERTPYPKALTAALDDYDQYRESTENMFGCLLNIIQSNGLYRGVTGTSLILKPPDGQEPHEALHTALMAKPMVLNKQAQLQTDLDKSTAVVEKMAQEKASFFRASESKMQNLSFFVYKFTVDFEEARGVMEKSRDSVDSAKMALSRAGKNAVSAAESALNLAAAEYKKAVDAVLSLLTSLPELKKIHYSEIEEVVTLLTEHNTNLIKCLAEVKMPEIAMEKSKLEKSSNPN
;
A
#
# COMPACT_ATOMS: atom_id res chain seq x y z
N SER A 1 34.16 19.48 -32.64
CA SER A 1 33.03 18.74 -33.22
C SER A 1 33.52 17.46 -33.87
N PRO A 2 32.73 16.38 -33.89
CA PRO A 2 31.98 15.74 -32.79
C PRO A 2 32.24 14.20 -32.78
N GLY A 3 31.73 13.36 -31.88
CA GLY A 3 30.72 13.56 -30.85
C GLY A 3 30.67 12.39 -29.87
N GLY A 4 30.37 12.71 -28.61
CA GLY A 4 29.92 11.76 -27.60
C GLY A 4 28.42 11.94 -27.43
N GLY A 5 27.66 10.87 -27.63
CA GLY A 5 26.21 10.85 -27.48
C GLY A 5 25.81 11.02 -26.02
N MET A 6 24.93 11.99 -25.77
CA MET A 6 24.14 12.07 -24.55
C MET A 6 23.10 10.93 -24.55
N PRO A 7 22.85 10.24 -23.43
CA PRO A 7 21.71 9.35 -23.32
C PRO A 7 20.42 10.18 -23.20
N GLU A 8 19.40 9.75 -23.94
CA GLU A 8 18.06 10.36 -23.98
C GLU A 8 17.34 10.31 -22.61
N PRO A 9 16.47 11.28 -22.32
CA PRO A 9 15.62 11.25 -21.13
C PRO A 9 14.49 10.23 -21.28
N PHE A 10 14.28 9.43 -20.24
CA PHE A 10 13.15 8.49 -20.15
C PHE A 10 11.79 9.21 -20.19
N PRO A 11 10.77 8.63 -20.84
CA PRO A 11 9.44 9.21 -20.92
C PRO A 11 8.75 9.17 -19.55
N THR A 12 8.37 10.34 -19.05
CA THR A 12 7.50 10.51 -17.88
C THR A 12 6.09 10.04 -18.23
N THR A 13 5.63 9.00 -17.54
CA THR A 13 4.21 8.66 -17.52
C THR A 13 3.51 9.51 -16.45
N PRO A 14 2.29 10.03 -16.72
CA PRO A 14 1.61 10.89 -15.77
C PRO A 14 1.07 10.07 -14.60
N SER A 15 1.66 10.29 -13.42
CA SER A 15 1.13 9.81 -12.14
C SER A 15 -0.25 10.43 -11.90
N LYS A 16 -1.28 9.59 -11.86
CA LYS A 16 -2.62 10.00 -11.43
C LYS A 16 -2.59 10.19 -9.92
N SER A 17 -2.60 11.45 -9.50
CA SER A 17 -2.85 11.85 -8.12
C SER A 17 -4.27 11.44 -7.71
N PHE A 18 -4.38 10.55 -6.72
CA PHE A 18 -5.63 10.34 -6.00
C PHE A 18 -5.76 11.44 -4.95
N SER A 19 -6.57 12.45 -5.27
CA SER A 19 -7.04 13.45 -4.32
C SER A 19 -8.13 12.84 -3.44
N SER A 20 -7.89 12.78 -2.13
CA SER A 20 -8.89 12.43 -1.13
C SER A 20 -9.72 13.66 -0.76
N SER A 21 -10.94 13.78 -1.30
CA SER A 21 -11.93 14.69 -0.75
C SER A 21 -12.77 13.96 0.30
N HIS A 22 -12.68 14.42 1.55
CA HIS A 22 -13.68 14.16 2.57
C HIS A 22 -15.07 14.56 2.09
N ASN A 23 -16.03 13.64 2.22
CA ASN A 23 -17.42 13.99 2.49
C ASN A 23 -18.02 12.91 3.41
N ALA A 24 -18.23 13.33 4.66
CA ALA A 24 -19.18 12.72 5.56
C ALA A 24 -20.59 12.98 5.02
N ASP A 25 -21.34 11.94 4.67
CA ASP A 25 -22.72 11.77 5.11
C ASP A 25 -23.36 10.50 4.55
N GLY A 26 -24.21 9.89 5.38
CA GLY A 26 -24.78 8.58 5.15
C GLY A 26 -25.68 8.46 3.92
N LYS A 27 -25.53 7.35 3.20
CA LYS A 27 -26.59 6.41 2.75
C LYS A 27 -25.99 5.45 1.72
N ARG A 28 -26.09 4.15 1.98
CA ARG A 28 -25.73 3.08 1.04
C ARG A 28 -26.46 3.27 -0.30
N ARG A 29 -25.75 3.71 -1.34
CA ARG A 29 -26.27 3.76 -2.71
C ARG A 29 -26.17 2.37 -3.34
N ARG A 30 -27.29 1.65 -3.37
CA ARG A 30 -27.54 0.58 -4.34
C ARG A 30 -27.27 1.15 -5.73
N ARG A 31 -26.36 0.54 -6.50
CA ARG A 31 -26.20 0.82 -7.93
C ARG A 31 -27.43 0.28 -8.68
N GLY A 32 -28.50 1.07 -8.68
CA GLY A 32 -29.59 0.93 -9.63
C GLY A 32 -29.16 1.55 -10.95
N ILE A 33 -29.12 0.75 -12.00
CA ILE A 33 -29.00 1.23 -13.38
C ILE A 33 -30.30 2.00 -13.68
N SER A 34 -30.20 3.32 -13.79
CA SER A 34 -31.29 4.17 -14.29
C SER A 34 -31.07 4.37 -15.80
N PRO A 35 -31.99 3.96 -16.68
CA PRO A 35 -31.91 4.30 -18.09
C PRO A 35 -32.45 5.72 -18.28
N GLY A 36 -31.56 6.65 -18.57
CA GLY A 36 -31.91 7.99 -19.03
C GLY A 36 -32.68 7.92 -20.36
N GLY A 37 -33.76 8.69 -20.42
CA GLY A 37 -34.56 8.88 -21.63
C GLY A 37 -33.86 9.78 -22.64
N LEU A 38 -34.04 9.44 -23.92
CA LEU A 38 -33.87 10.35 -25.05
C LEU A 38 -34.98 10.06 -26.06
N GLY A 39 -35.73 11.12 -26.38
CA GLY A 39 -36.28 11.49 -27.69
C GLY A 39 -36.94 10.41 -28.54
N GLY A 40 -38.27 10.51 -28.67
CA GLY A 40 -39.05 9.65 -29.55
C GLY A 40 -38.80 9.87 -31.04
N PHE A 41 -39.00 8.80 -31.80
CA PHE A 41 -39.68 8.78 -33.10
C PHE A 41 -40.40 7.44 -33.23
N GLY A 42 -41.65 7.48 -33.68
CA GLY A 42 -42.60 6.38 -33.55
C GLY A 42 -42.31 5.20 -34.45
N ILE A 43 -42.24 4.00 -33.86
CA ILE A 43 -42.72 2.74 -34.44
C ILE A 43 -43.40 1.98 -33.30
N LYS A 44 -44.72 1.76 -33.41
CA LYS A 44 -45.51 0.90 -32.51
C LYS A 44 -45.09 -0.56 -32.71
N GLY A 45 -43.96 -0.94 -32.12
CA GLY A 45 -43.60 -2.33 -31.88
C GLY A 45 -43.60 -2.57 -30.37
N GLN A 46 -44.46 -3.47 -29.90
CA GLN A 46 -44.49 -3.91 -28.50
C GLN A 46 -43.16 -4.61 -28.13
N PHE A 47 -42.13 -3.84 -27.78
CA PHE A 47 -41.00 -4.39 -27.04
C PHE A 47 -41.40 -4.55 -25.58
N ARG A 48 -42.12 -5.63 -25.27
CA ARG A 48 -42.08 -6.20 -23.93
C ARG A 48 -40.65 -6.70 -23.71
N LYS A 49 -39.74 -5.83 -23.24
CA LYS A 49 -38.52 -6.28 -22.57
C LYS A 49 -38.98 -6.97 -21.28
N ALA A 50 -39.34 -8.24 -21.38
CA ALA A 50 -39.40 -9.10 -20.22
C ALA A 50 -37.97 -9.19 -19.70
N THR A 51 -37.62 -8.32 -18.74
CA THR A 51 -36.50 -8.57 -17.83
C THR A 51 -36.87 -9.82 -17.05
N GLN A 52 -36.58 -10.98 -17.64
CA GLN A 52 -36.68 -12.26 -16.97
C GLN A 52 -35.70 -12.15 -15.80
N VAL A 53 -36.22 -12.10 -14.58
CA VAL A 53 -35.40 -12.16 -13.37
C VAL A 53 -34.82 -13.56 -13.35
N ILE A 54 -33.60 -13.72 -13.86
CA ILE A 54 -32.87 -14.98 -13.79
C ILE A 54 -32.47 -15.15 -12.33
N GLU A 55 -32.99 -16.19 -11.70
CA GLU A 55 -32.60 -16.56 -10.33
C GLU A 55 -31.13 -17.03 -10.37
N ARG A 56 -30.23 -16.19 -9.86
CA ARG A 56 -28.80 -16.51 -9.84
C ARG A 56 -28.52 -17.62 -8.84
N THR A 57 -27.64 -18.55 -9.21
CA THR A 57 -27.15 -19.58 -8.29
C THR A 57 -26.58 -18.92 -7.03
N PRO A 58 -27.04 -19.23 -5.81
CA PRO A 58 -26.53 -18.59 -4.60
C PRO A 58 -25.09 -19.07 -4.31
N TYR A 59 -24.32 -18.24 -3.61
CA TYR A 59 -23.06 -18.70 -3.04
C TYR A 59 -23.32 -19.72 -1.93
N PRO A 60 -22.39 -20.66 -1.70
CA PRO A 60 -22.31 -21.38 -0.45
C PRO A 60 -22.24 -20.41 0.74
N LYS A 61 -22.92 -20.75 1.84
CA LYS A 61 -22.95 -19.90 3.06
C LYS A 61 -21.54 -19.65 3.61
N ALA A 62 -20.71 -20.70 3.65
CA ALA A 62 -19.31 -20.61 4.11
C ALA A 62 -18.49 -19.63 3.27
N LEU A 63 -18.72 -19.62 1.95
CA LEU A 63 -18.04 -18.70 1.04
C LEU A 63 -18.49 -17.26 1.23
N THR A 64 -19.79 -17.02 1.42
CA THR A 64 -20.31 -15.66 1.63
C THR A 64 -19.67 -15.01 2.87
N ALA A 65 -19.64 -15.73 4.00
CA ALA A 65 -19.02 -15.22 5.22
C ALA A 65 -17.50 -14.99 5.07
N ALA A 66 -16.81 -15.89 4.36
CA ALA A 66 -15.36 -15.76 4.14
C ALA A 66 -15.03 -14.59 3.20
N LEU A 67 -15.87 -14.31 2.19
CA LEU A 67 -15.71 -13.16 1.30
C LEU A 67 -15.92 -11.84 2.05
N ASP A 68 -16.96 -11.76 2.89
CA ASP A 68 -17.21 -10.56 3.69
C ASP A 68 -16.04 -10.26 4.65
N ASP A 69 -15.51 -11.28 5.31
CA ASP A 69 -14.33 -11.15 6.19
C ASP A 69 -13.08 -10.72 5.40
N TYR A 70 -12.87 -11.28 4.22
CA TYR A 70 -11.76 -10.87 3.34
C TYR A 70 -11.88 -9.43 2.87
N ASP A 71 -13.05 -9.03 2.36
CA ASP A 71 -13.27 -7.69 1.81
C ASP A 71 -13.04 -6.63 2.90
N GLN A 72 -13.53 -6.87 4.13
CA GLN A 72 -13.28 -5.99 5.28
C GLN A 72 -11.80 -5.96 5.70
N TYR A 73 -11.16 -7.13 5.72
CA TYR A 73 -9.76 -7.24 6.09
C TYR A 73 -8.86 -6.53 5.09
N ARG A 74 -9.08 -6.76 3.79
CA ARG A 74 -8.34 -6.12 2.70
C ARG A 74 -8.39 -4.60 2.82
N GLU A 75 -9.58 -4.01 2.93
CA GLU A 75 -9.74 -2.56 3.04
C GLU A 75 -8.97 -2.01 4.26
N SER A 76 -9.06 -2.70 5.40
CA SER A 76 -8.37 -2.31 6.62
C SER A 76 -6.85 -2.39 6.47
N THR A 77 -6.35 -3.45 5.84
CA THR A 77 -4.91 -3.67 5.61
C THR A 77 -4.33 -2.69 4.59
N GLU A 78 -5.03 -2.42 3.48
CA GLU A 78 -4.60 -1.42 2.48
C GLU A 78 -4.49 -0.03 3.12
N ASN A 79 -5.47 0.37 3.93
CA ASN A 79 -5.46 1.64 4.65
C ASN A 79 -4.30 1.72 5.65
N MET A 80 -4.12 0.67 6.48
CA MET A 80 -3.04 0.62 7.47
C MET A 80 -1.66 0.64 6.80
N PHE A 81 -1.49 -0.12 5.72
CA PHE A 81 -0.26 -0.13 4.94
C PHE A 81 0.05 1.27 4.39
N GLY A 82 -0.94 1.96 3.82
CA GLY A 82 -0.81 3.35 3.39
C GLY A 82 -0.38 4.30 4.52
N CYS A 83 -0.94 4.15 5.72
CA CYS A 83 -0.53 4.91 6.90
C CYS A 83 0.94 4.65 7.28
N LEU A 84 1.36 3.39 7.33
CA LEU A 84 2.76 3.03 7.64
C LEU A 84 3.73 3.61 6.61
N LEU A 85 3.41 3.50 5.31
CA LEU A 85 4.20 4.10 4.24
C LEU A 85 4.38 5.61 4.43
N ASN A 86 3.31 6.32 4.78
CA ASN A 86 3.35 7.76 5.03
C ASN A 86 4.23 8.14 6.22
N ILE A 87 4.24 7.32 7.27
CA ILE A 87 5.03 7.55 8.47
C ILE A 87 6.52 7.28 8.21
N ILE A 88 6.83 6.21 7.48
CA ILE A 88 8.22 5.84 7.19
C ILE A 88 8.83 6.81 6.17
N GLN A 89 8.15 7.01 5.05
CA GLN A 89 8.61 7.82 3.92
C GLN A 89 7.52 8.81 3.52
N SER A 90 7.53 10.02 4.09
CA SER A 90 6.50 11.02 3.81
C SER A 90 6.48 11.48 2.35
N ASN A 91 7.61 11.42 1.64
CA ASN A 91 7.67 11.77 0.23
C ASN A 91 7.20 10.61 -0.65
N GLY A 92 6.01 10.75 -1.24
CA GLY A 92 5.43 9.75 -2.14
C GLY A 92 6.28 9.43 -3.38
N LEU A 93 7.17 10.35 -3.81
CA LEU A 93 8.05 10.12 -4.97
C LEU A 93 9.10 9.05 -4.73
N TYR A 94 9.44 8.76 -3.48
CA TYR A 94 10.43 7.75 -3.11
C TYR A 94 9.81 6.41 -2.74
N ARG A 95 8.48 6.29 -2.82
CA ARG A 95 7.77 5.04 -2.58
C ARG A 95 7.66 4.30 -3.89
N GLY A 96 8.38 3.20 -4.00
CA GLY A 96 8.38 2.34 -5.17
C GLY A 96 8.00 0.91 -4.82
N VAL A 97 7.56 0.17 -5.84
CA VAL A 97 7.37 -1.28 -5.76
C VAL A 97 8.05 -1.88 -6.98
N THR A 98 8.93 -2.85 -6.75
CA THR A 98 9.59 -3.60 -7.84
C THR A 98 9.23 -5.07 -7.69
N GLY A 99 8.29 -5.53 -8.51
CA GLY A 99 7.69 -6.85 -8.34
C GLY A 99 6.91 -6.92 -7.03
N THR A 100 7.40 -7.70 -6.07
CA THR A 100 6.83 -7.83 -4.71
C THR A 100 7.59 -7.03 -3.65
N SER A 101 8.72 -6.42 -4.02
CA SER A 101 9.59 -5.73 -3.07
C SER A 101 9.24 -4.25 -2.97
N LEU A 102 9.08 -3.79 -1.73
CA LEU A 102 8.84 -2.39 -1.40
C LEU A 102 10.17 -1.63 -1.37
N ILE A 103 10.19 -0.43 -1.92
CA ILE A 103 11.31 0.51 -1.88
C ILE A 103 10.84 1.79 -1.21
N LEU A 104 11.50 2.15 -0.11
CA LEU A 104 11.22 3.33 0.72
C LEU A 104 12.43 4.24 0.85
N LYS A 105 13.65 3.70 0.70
CA LYS A 105 14.87 4.51 0.73
C LYS A 105 14.87 5.48 -0.47
N PRO A 106 15.10 6.79 -0.24
CA PRO A 106 15.37 7.74 -1.31
C PRO A 106 16.61 7.33 -2.14
N PRO A 107 16.73 7.81 -3.39
CA PRO A 107 17.99 7.74 -4.12
C PRO A 107 19.14 8.36 -3.32
N ASP A 108 20.35 7.85 -3.53
CA ASP A 108 21.53 8.32 -2.81
C ASP A 108 21.72 9.84 -2.95
N GLY A 109 22.02 10.50 -1.83
CA GLY A 109 22.18 11.96 -1.74
C GLY A 109 20.88 12.77 -1.73
N GLN A 110 19.70 12.14 -1.84
CA GLN A 110 18.41 12.84 -1.78
C GLN A 110 17.71 12.76 -0.42
N GLU A 111 18.19 11.89 0.47
CA GLU A 111 17.71 11.86 1.85
C GLU A 111 18.11 13.18 2.56
N PRO A 112 17.20 13.86 3.28
CA PRO A 112 17.47 15.18 3.84
C PRO A 112 18.71 15.29 4.73
N HIS A 113 18.99 14.30 5.58
CA HIS A 113 20.18 14.31 6.44
C HIS A 113 21.46 14.02 5.64
N GLU A 114 21.41 13.12 4.66
CA GLU A 114 22.52 12.86 3.74
C GLU A 114 22.88 14.09 2.89
N ALA A 115 21.85 14.76 2.35
CA ALA A 115 22.00 15.99 1.58
C ALA A 115 22.59 17.13 2.44
N LEU A 116 22.10 17.26 3.69
CA LEU A 116 22.62 18.23 4.64
C LEU A 116 24.08 17.92 5.01
N HIS A 117 24.41 16.65 5.29
CA HIS A 117 25.78 16.23 5.58
C HIS A 117 26.72 16.59 4.43
N THR A 118 26.32 16.29 3.20
CA THR A 118 27.10 16.61 1.99
C THR A 118 27.33 18.12 1.86
N ALA A 119 26.31 18.93 2.12
CA ALA A 119 26.42 20.39 2.09
C ALA A 119 27.36 20.94 3.19
N LEU A 120 27.33 20.38 4.40
CA LEU A 120 28.23 20.79 5.49
C LEU A 120 29.69 20.39 5.21
N MET A 121 29.90 19.20 4.65
CA MET A 121 31.22 18.69 4.25
C MET A 121 31.88 19.52 3.15
N ALA A 122 31.10 20.21 2.32
CA ALA A 122 31.64 21.12 1.30
C ALA A 122 32.36 22.36 1.89
N LYS A 123 32.36 22.53 3.23
CA LYS A 123 33.09 23.54 4.03
C LYS A 123 33.23 24.89 3.33
N PRO A 124 32.34 25.87 3.59
CA PRO A 124 32.48 27.20 3.02
C PRO A 124 33.86 27.78 3.36
N MET A 125 34.67 28.11 2.35
CA MET A 125 36.03 28.68 2.49
C MET A 125 36.07 29.93 3.40
N VAL A 126 34.92 30.53 3.67
CA VAL A 126 34.70 31.72 4.50
C VAL A 126 35.00 31.48 5.99
N LEU A 127 34.98 30.24 6.49
CA LEU A 127 35.14 29.93 7.91
C LEU A 127 36.60 29.79 8.39
N ASN A 128 37.58 29.81 7.46
CA ASN A 128 39.00 29.58 7.76
C ASN A 128 39.63 30.55 8.77
N LYS A 129 38.94 31.65 9.12
CA LYS A 129 39.41 32.65 10.09
C LYS A 129 38.70 32.57 11.46
N GLN A 130 37.79 31.62 11.66
CA GLN A 130 37.02 31.47 12.90
C GLN A 130 37.11 30.03 13.45
N ALA A 131 38.17 29.75 14.23
CA ALA A 131 38.46 28.41 14.74
C ALA A 131 37.33 27.78 15.58
N GLN A 132 36.63 28.58 16.38
CA GLN A 132 35.48 28.10 17.16
C GLN A 132 34.32 27.67 16.26
N LEU A 133 33.99 28.49 15.26
CA LEU A 133 32.92 28.18 14.31
C LEU A 133 33.25 26.95 13.45
N GLN A 134 34.53 26.76 13.12
CA GLN A 134 34.99 25.54 12.45
C GLN A 134 34.80 24.30 13.33
N THR A 135 35.12 24.40 14.62
CA THR A 135 34.94 23.30 15.59
C THR A 135 33.47 22.94 15.76
N ASP A 136 32.59 23.95 15.84
CA ASP A 136 31.15 23.73 16.00
C ASP A 136 30.51 23.18 14.72
N LEU A 137 31.00 23.60 13.55
CA LEU A 137 30.63 23.02 12.26
C LEU A 137 31.05 21.55 12.16
N ASP A 138 32.28 21.20 12.55
CA ASP A 138 32.77 19.83 12.49
C ASP A 138 31.95 18.91 13.41
N LYS A 139 31.60 19.36 14.62
CA LYS A 139 30.69 18.64 15.53
C LYS A 139 29.29 18.45 14.93
N SER A 140 28.72 19.52 14.36
CA SER A 140 27.40 19.47 13.73
C SER A 140 27.39 18.51 12.54
N THR A 141 28.45 18.52 11.73
CA THR A 141 28.63 17.63 10.58
C THR A 141 28.63 16.16 11.00
N ALA A 142 29.40 15.81 12.05
CA ALA A 142 29.43 14.45 12.58
C ALA A 142 28.07 13.98 13.12
N VAL A 143 27.29 14.87 13.74
CA VAL A 143 25.95 14.52 14.22
C VAL A 143 24.97 14.30 13.06
N VAL A 144 25.01 15.15 12.03
CA VAL A 144 24.15 14.98 10.84
C VAL A 144 24.51 13.68 10.10
N GLU A 145 25.79 13.31 10.04
CA GLU A 145 26.22 12.01 9.49
C GLU A 145 25.56 10.83 10.23
N LYS A 146 25.61 10.83 11.57
CA LYS A 146 24.95 9.80 12.39
C LYS A 146 23.44 9.76 12.15
N MET A 147 22.78 10.91 12.03
CA MET A 147 21.34 10.99 11.73
C MET A 147 21.01 10.38 10.36
N ALA A 148 21.84 10.63 9.34
CA ALA A 148 21.68 10.04 8.01
C ALA A 148 21.83 8.51 8.04
N GLN A 149 22.83 8.00 8.77
CA GLN A 149 23.03 6.56 8.95
C GLN A 149 21.86 5.89 9.67
N GLU A 150 21.38 6.52 10.75
CA GLU A 150 20.22 6.03 11.51
C GLU A 150 18.95 6.00 10.64
N LYS A 151 18.72 7.04 9.83
CA LYS A 151 17.58 7.08 8.91
C LYS A 151 17.67 6.03 7.82
N ALA A 152 18.85 5.82 7.23
CA ALA A 152 19.07 4.78 6.23
C ALA A 152 18.86 3.37 6.80
N SER A 153 19.30 3.12 8.04
CA SER A 153 19.06 1.86 8.75
C SER A 153 17.57 1.63 8.98
N PHE A 154 16.85 2.65 9.46
CA PHE A 154 15.40 2.61 9.68
C PHE A 154 14.63 2.27 8.40
N PHE A 155 14.98 2.86 7.24
CA PHE A 155 14.34 2.52 5.97
C PHE A 155 14.52 1.04 5.61
N ARG A 156 15.75 0.52 5.67
CA ARG A 156 16.04 -0.89 5.33
C ARG A 156 15.31 -1.86 6.26
N ALA A 157 15.32 -1.57 7.56
CA ALA A 157 14.63 -2.39 8.54
C ALA A 157 13.10 -2.39 8.28
N SER A 158 12.52 -1.22 8.04
CA SER A 158 11.10 -1.07 7.75
C SER A 158 10.68 -1.79 6.46
N GLU A 159 11.47 -1.66 5.38
CA GLU A 159 11.25 -2.40 4.12
C GLU A 159 11.22 -3.92 4.36
N SER A 160 12.17 -4.43 5.15
CA SER A 160 12.22 -5.86 5.48
C SER A 160 11.03 -6.31 6.32
N LYS A 161 10.56 -5.48 7.25
CA LYS A 161 9.43 -5.83 8.13
C LYS A 161 8.07 -5.69 7.45
N MET A 162 7.97 -4.95 6.35
CA MET A 162 6.72 -4.75 5.61
C MET A 162 6.56 -5.72 4.42
N GLN A 163 7.37 -6.77 4.33
CA GLN A 163 7.38 -7.65 3.16
C GLN A 163 6.06 -8.39 2.96
N ASN A 164 5.47 -8.98 4.02
CA ASN A 164 4.22 -9.73 3.85
C ASN A 164 3.03 -8.80 3.62
N LEU A 165 2.96 -7.69 4.35
CA LEU A 165 1.99 -6.62 4.06
C LEU A 165 2.06 -6.13 2.61
N SER A 166 3.26 -5.83 2.10
CA SER A 166 3.50 -5.43 0.71
C SER A 166 3.02 -6.52 -0.26
N PHE A 167 3.41 -7.77 -0.02
CA PHE A 167 2.98 -8.90 -0.83
C PHE A 167 1.45 -9.04 -0.84
N PHE A 168 0.80 -8.87 0.31
CA PHE A 168 -0.64 -8.98 0.43
C PHE A 168 -1.36 -7.91 -0.41
N VAL A 169 -0.92 -6.66 -0.29
CA VAL A 169 -1.52 -5.52 -1.00
C VAL A 169 -1.28 -5.61 -2.50
N TYR A 170 -0.06 -5.95 -2.94
CA TYR A 170 0.29 -5.88 -4.36
C TYR A 170 0.10 -7.18 -5.14
N LYS A 171 0.18 -8.35 -4.50
CA LYS A 171 0.15 -9.65 -5.18
C LYS A 171 -1.02 -10.52 -4.75
N PHE A 172 -1.19 -10.79 -3.45
CA PHE A 172 -2.26 -11.65 -2.96
C PHE A 172 -3.64 -11.15 -3.40
N THR A 173 -3.86 -9.84 -3.30
CA THR A 173 -5.13 -9.21 -3.69
C THR A 173 -5.42 -9.38 -5.17
N VAL A 174 -4.41 -9.29 -6.05
CA VAL A 174 -4.58 -9.52 -7.49
C VAL A 174 -4.92 -10.98 -7.76
N ASP A 175 -4.17 -11.91 -7.19
CA ASP A 175 -4.38 -13.35 -7.37
C ASP A 175 -5.76 -13.79 -6.87
N PHE A 176 -6.21 -13.20 -5.76
CA PHE A 176 -7.53 -13.44 -5.21
C PHE A 176 -8.65 -12.94 -6.12
N GLU A 177 -8.55 -11.72 -6.65
CA GLU A 177 -9.55 -11.16 -7.55
C GLU A 177 -9.62 -11.93 -8.89
N GLU A 178 -8.49 -12.44 -9.38
CA GLU A 178 -8.46 -13.34 -10.53
C GLU A 178 -9.23 -14.65 -10.25
N ALA A 179 -8.96 -15.29 -9.11
CA ALA A 179 -9.66 -16.50 -8.68
C ALA A 179 -11.18 -16.26 -8.48
N ARG A 180 -11.54 -15.15 -7.82
CA ARG A 180 -12.94 -14.72 -7.65
C ARG A 180 -13.61 -14.47 -9.00
N GLY A 181 -12.90 -13.87 -9.96
CA GLY A 181 -13.40 -13.65 -11.31
C GLY A 181 -13.68 -14.94 -12.09
N VAL A 182 -12.83 -15.96 -11.97
CA VAL A 182 -13.06 -17.30 -12.55
C VAL A 182 -14.28 -17.97 -11.92
N MET A 183 -14.43 -17.84 -10.60
CA MET A 183 -15.59 -18.35 -9.87
C MET A 183 -16.90 -17.67 -10.31
N GLU A 184 -16.94 -16.35 -10.49
CA GLU A 184 -18.13 -15.66 -11.00
C GLU A 184 -18.49 -16.11 -12.42
N LYS A 185 -17.49 -16.27 -13.30
CA LYS A 185 -17.73 -16.75 -14.66
C LYS A 185 -18.30 -18.16 -14.69
N SER A 186 -17.75 -19.08 -13.89
CA SER A 186 -18.28 -20.45 -13.79
C SER A 186 -19.69 -20.49 -13.19
N ARG A 187 -20.01 -19.59 -12.26
CA ARG A 187 -21.37 -19.41 -11.73
C ARG A 187 -22.35 -18.96 -12.83
N ASP A 188 -21.96 -18.00 -13.66
CA ASP A 188 -22.78 -17.55 -14.79
C ASP A 188 -22.98 -18.68 -15.83
N SER A 189 -21.99 -19.56 -16.01
CA SER A 189 -22.12 -20.78 -16.82
C SER A 189 -23.14 -21.76 -16.26
N VAL A 190 -23.19 -21.96 -14.93
CA VAL A 190 -24.22 -22.78 -14.27
C VAL A 190 -25.61 -22.20 -14.51
N ASP A 191 -25.79 -20.90 -14.32
CA ASP A 191 -27.07 -20.22 -14.53
C ASP A 191 -27.51 -20.34 -16.00
N SER A 192 -26.58 -20.20 -16.94
CA SER A 192 -26.83 -20.38 -18.37
C SER A 192 -27.22 -21.82 -18.72
N ALA A 193 -26.54 -22.82 -18.14
CA ALA A 193 -26.84 -24.22 -18.34
C ALA A 193 -28.20 -24.62 -17.74
N LYS A 194 -28.57 -24.08 -16.56
CA LYS A 194 -29.91 -24.25 -15.97
C LYS A 194 -30.99 -23.71 -16.90
N MET A 195 -30.77 -22.53 -17.47
CA MET A 195 -31.69 -21.93 -18.44
C MET A 195 -31.79 -22.77 -19.71
N ALA A 196 -30.67 -23.27 -20.24
CA ALA A 196 -30.65 -24.15 -21.41
C ALA A 196 -31.42 -25.46 -21.14
N LEU A 197 -31.22 -26.08 -19.97
CA LEU A 197 -31.94 -27.27 -19.54
C LEU A 197 -33.45 -27.02 -19.43
N SER A 198 -33.85 -25.89 -18.84
CA SER A 198 -35.27 -25.52 -18.72
C SER A 198 -35.97 -25.31 -20.08
N ARG A 199 -35.20 -25.01 -21.13
CA ARG A 199 -35.68 -24.79 -22.50
C ARG A 199 -35.44 -25.99 -23.41
N ALA A 200 -34.80 -27.06 -22.93
CA ALA A 200 -34.45 -28.20 -23.74
C ALA A 200 -35.70 -29.01 -24.11
N GLY A 201 -35.91 -29.24 -25.42
CA GLY A 201 -36.92 -30.19 -25.90
C GLY A 201 -36.47 -31.64 -25.64
N LYS A 202 -37.41 -32.60 -25.74
CA LYS A 202 -37.20 -34.04 -25.41
C LYS A 202 -35.92 -34.66 -26.00
N ASN A 203 -35.50 -34.24 -27.20
CA ASN A 203 -34.33 -34.79 -27.89
C ASN A 203 -32.99 -34.16 -27.45
N ALA A 204 -33.01 -33.07 -26.68
CA ALA A 204 -31.81 -32.32 -26.26
C ALA A 204 -31.60 -32.32 -24.73
N VAL A 205 -32.52 -32.91 -23.96
CA VAL A 205 -32.46 -32.92 -22.48
C VAL A 205 -31.17 -33.54 -21.98
N SER A 206 -30.79 -34.72 -22.46
CA SER A 206 -29.57 -35.42 -22.00
C SER A 206 -28.29 -34.61 -22.23
N ALA A 207 -28.19 -33.91 -23.37
CA ALA A 207 -27.04 -33.04 -23.65
C ALA A 207 -27.03 -31.81 -22.74
N ALA A 208 -28.19 -31.20 -22.48
CA ALA A 208 -28.32 -30.07 -21.57
C ALA A 208 -28.04 -30.44 -20.10
N GLU A 209 -28.44 -31.63 -19.65
CA GLU A 209 -28.10 -32.18 -18.33
C GLU A 209 -26.59 -32.40 -18.17
N SER A 210 -25.94 -32.98 -19.19
CA SER A 210 -24.48 -33.16 -19.20
C SER A 210 -23.74 -31.82 -19.11
N ALA A 211 -24.17 -30.82 -19.88
CA ALA A 211 -23.61 -29.46 -19.83
C ALA A 211 -23.79 -28.80 -18.45
N LEU A 212 -24.95 -28.97 -17.82
CA LEU A 212 -25.20 -28.48 -16.46
C LEU A 212 -24.29 -29.15 -15.43
N ASN A 213 -24.12 -30.47 -15.50
CA ASN A 213 -23.24 -31.21 -14.59
C ASN A 213 -21.78 -30.78 -14.72
N LEU A 214 -21.31 -30.54 -15.96
CA LEU A 214 -19.96 -30.02 -16.21
C LEU A 214 -19.78 -28.62 -15.60
N ALA A 215 -20.71 -27.69 -15.88
CA ALA A 215 -20.65 -26.34 -15.34
C ALA A 215 -20.70 -26.33 -13.80
N ALA A 216 -21.52 -27.20 -13.19
CA ALA A 216 -21.61 -27.34 -11.74
C ALA A 216 -20.30 -27.86 -11.12
N ALA A 217 -19.63 -28.81 -11.78
CA ALA A 217 -18.34 -29.33 -11.34
C ALA A 217 -17.23 -28.26 -11.43
N GLU A 218 -17.20 -27.49 -12.51
CA GLU A 218 -16.26 -26.36 -12.67
C GLU A 218 -16.48 -25.26 -11.62
N TYR A 219 -17.74 -24.88 -11.38
CA TYR A 219 -18.07 -23.92 -10.34
C TYR A 219 -17.65 -24.41 -8.96
N LYS A 220 -17.89 -25.67 -8.63
CA LYS A 220 -17.43 -26.26 -7.37
C LYS A 220 -15.90 -26.17 -7.23
N LYS A 221 -15.15 -26.53 -8.28
CA LYS A 221 -13.69 -26.43 -8.29
C LYS A 221 -13.21 -24.99 -8.10
N ALA A 222 -13.88 -24.02 -8.72
CA ALA A 222 -13.54 -22.61 -8.57
C ALA A 222 -13.85 -22.08 -7.16
N VAL A 223 -14.96 -22.50 -6.56
CA VAL A 223 -15.30 -22.21 -5.15
C VAL A 223 -14.23 -22.78 -4.22
N ASP A 224 -13.82 -24.04 -4.41
CA ASP A 224 -12.80 -24.67 -3.58
C ASP A 224 -11.44 -23.95 -3.68
N ALA A 225 -11.09 -23.45 -4.87
CA ALA A 225 -9.88 -22.65 -5.08
C ALA A 225 -9.93 -21.31 -4.31
N VAL A 226 -11.05 -20.59 -4.37
CA VAL A 226 -11.24 -19.34 -3.61
C VAL A 226 -11.21 -19.60 -2.11
N LEU A 227 -11.92 -20.64 -1.64
CA LEU A 227 -11.91 -21.01 -0.22
C LEU A 227 -10.50 -21.38 0.26
N SER A 228 -9.71 -22.09 -0.55
CA SER A 228 -8.32 -22.43 -0.23
C SER A 228 -7.44 -21.20 -0.02
N LEU A 229 -7.64 -20.12 -0.78
CA LEU A 229 -6.93 -18.86 -0.54
C LEU A 229 -7.38 -18.23 0.80
N LEU A 230 -8.68 -18.27 1.07
CA LEU A 230 -9.26 -17.68 2.29
C LEU A 230 -8.93 -18.46 3.57
N THR A 231 -8.62 -19.75 3.49
CA THR A 231 -8.23 -20.53 4.69
C THR A 231 -6.89 -20.07 5.27
N SER A 232 -6.03 -19.44 4.47
CA SER A 232 -4.75 -18.87 4.94
C SER A 232 -4.90 -17.52 5.64
N LEU A 233 -6.06 -16.87 5.51
CA LEU A 233 -6.28 -15.50 5.98
C LEU A 233 -6.08 -15.31 7.49
N PRO A 234 -6.53 -16.22 8.38
CA PRO A 234 -6.32 -16.07 9.82
C PRO A 234 -4.85 -16.06 10.23
N GLU A 235 -4.00 -16.80 9.52
CA GLU A 235 -2.56 -16.82 9.81
C GLU A 235 -1.86 -15.58 9.26
N LEU A 236 -2.23 -15.15 8.04
CA LEU A 236 -1.79 -13.87 7.47
C LEU A 236 -2.14 -12.69 8.38
N LYS A 237 -3.34 -12.70 8.98
CA LYS A 237 -3.78 -11.69 9.96
C LYS A 237 -2.81 -11.55 11.14
N LYS A 238 -2.32 -12.67 11.69
CA LYS A 238 -1.36 -12.65 12.81
C LYS A 238 0.00 -12.13 12.37
N ILE A 239 0.48 -12.57 11.21
CA ILE A 239 1.76 -12.12 10.66
C ILE A 239 1.72 -10.61 10.44
N HIS A 240 0.70 -10.10 9.75
CA HIS A 240 0.55 -8.68 9.48
C HIS A 240 0.41 -7.85 10.76
N TYR A 241 -0.28 -8.36 11.78
CA TYR A 241 -0.36 -7.69 13.09
C TYR A 241 1.03 -7.55 13.73
N SER A 242 1.82 -8.64 13.74
CA SER A 242 3.19 -8.62 14.24
C SER A 242 4.08 -7.65 13.46
N GLU A 243 3.97 -7.62 12.13
CA GLU A 243 4.74 -6.69 11.28
C GLU A 243 4.39 -5.23 11.60
N ILE A 244 3.11 -4.91 11.81
CA ILE A 244 2.69 -3.55 12.21
C ILE A 244 3.32 -3.15 13.54
N GLU A 245 3.26 -4.03 14.55
CA GLU A 245 3.85 -3.75 15.86
C GLU A 245 5.38 -3.56 15.78
N GLU A 246 6.06 -4.39 14.99
CA GLU A 246 7.51 -4.29 14.78
C GLU A 246 7.89 -2.97 14.10
N VAL A 247 7.16 -2.53 13.08
CA VAL A 247 7.41 -1.25 12.41
C VAL A 247 7.21 -0.07 13.36
N VAL A 248 6.16 -0.10 14.19
CA VAL A 248 5.93 0.95 15.21
C VAL A 248 7.04 0.97 16.27
N THR A 249 7.54 -0.21 16.64
CA THR A 249 8.69 -0.33 17.56
C THR A 249 9.95 0.27 16.93
N LEU A 250 10.26 -0.09 15.68
CA LEU A 250 11.38 0.48 14.92
C LEU A 250 11.29 2.00 14.80
N LEU A 251 10.09 2.55 14.59
CA LEU A 251 9.89 4.00 14.55
C LEU A 251 10.21 4.67 15.90
N THR A 252 9.80 4.03 16.99
CA THR A 252 10.05 4.54 18.35
C THR A 252 11.55 4.51 18.68
N GLU A 253 12.22 3.41 18.33
CA GLU A 253 13.67 3.26 18.48
C GLU A 253 14.42 4.30 17.64
N HIS A 254 14.05 4.44 16.35
CA HIS A 254 14.61 5.43 15.43
C HIS A 254 14.51 6.85 15.99
N ASN A 255 13.33 7.26 16.43
CA ASN A 255 13.12 8.59 17.01
C ASN A 255 13.93 8.79 18.29
N THR A 256 14.02 7.76 19.13
CA THR A 256 14.84 7.78 20.35
C THR A 256 16.33 7.96 20.03
N ASN A 257 16.83 7.27 19.00
CA ASN A 257 18.22 7.37 18.56
C ASN A 257 18.52 8.73 17.94
N LEU A 258 17.61 9.29 17.13
CA LEU A 258 17.75 10.65 16.60
C LEU A 258 17.83 11.70 17.71
N ILE A 259 17.03 11.57 18.77
CA ILE A 259 17.10 12.45 19.95
C ILE A 259 18.48 12.35 20.61
N LYS A 260 19.03 11.13 20.76
CA LYS A 260 20.38 10.93 21.31
C LYS A 260 21.45 11.61 20.45
N CYS A 261 21.39 11.47 19.12
CA CYS A 261 22.31 12.15 18.21
C CYS A 261 22.28 13.67 18.41
N LEU A 262 21.09 14.27 18.50
CA LEU A 262 20.93 15.71 18.70
C LEU A 262 21.40 16.18 20.08
N ALA A 263 21.28 15.35 21.12
CA ALA A 263 21.73 15.69 22.47
C ALA A 263 23.27 15.84 22.55
N GLU A 264 24.03 15.16 21.69
CA GLU A 264 25.49 15.29 21.61
C GLU A 264 25.93 16.72 21.24
N VAL A 265 25.11 17.48 20.51
CA VAL A 265 25.39 18.87 20.13
C VAL A 265 25.19 19.85 21.30
N LYS A 266 24.24 19.58 22.19
CA LYS A 266 23.81 20.53 23.24
C LYS A 266 24.71 20.58 24.50
N MET A 267 25.70 19.72 24.62
CA MET A 267 26.43 19.51 25.88
C MET A 267 27.62 20.45 26.24
N PRO A 268 27.97 21.56 25.53
CA PRO A 268 28.99 22.48 26.06
C PRO A 268 28.47 23.55 27.04
N GLU A 269 27.21 23.98 26.97
CA GLU A 269 26.79 25.22 27.67
C GLU A 269 26.36 25.00 29.13
N ILE A 270 25.70 23.88 29.45
CA ILE A 270 25.20 23.62 30.82
C ILE A 270 26.35 23.28 31.79
N ALA A 271 27.44 22.68 31.30
CA ALA A 271 28.61 22.37 32.12
C ALA A 271 29.42 23.62 32.49
N MET A 272 29.44 24.64 31.62
CA MET A 272 30.15 25.89 31.92
C MET A 272 29.40 26.79 32.90
N GLU A 273 28.06 26.82 32.87
CA GLU A 273 27.26 27.60 33.84
C GLU A 273 27.41 27.08 35.27
N LYS A 274 27.44 25.75 35.47
CA LYS A 274 27.70 25.18 36.81
C LYS A 274 29.11 25.52 37.32
N SER A 275 30.13 25.51 36.46
CA SER A 275 31.50 25.86 36.85
C SER A 275 31.69 27.34 37.22
N LYS A 276 30.87 28.24 36.64
CA LYS A 276 30.88 29.68 36.95
C LYS A 276 30.14 30.01 38.24
N LEU A 277 29.10 29.24 38.58
CA LEU A 277 28.36 29.37 39.82
C LEU A 277 29.13 28.83 41.04
N GLU A 278 29.95 27.79 40.90
CA GLU A 278 30.77 27.26 42.00
C GLU A 278 32.02 28.11 42.30
N LYS A 279 32.50 28.91 41.34
CA LYS A 279 33.64 29.81 41.54
C LYS A 279 33.27 31.17 42.14
N SER A 280 32.00 31.56 42.11
CA SER A 280 31.53 32.83 42.72
C SER A 280 31.06 32.67 44.17
N SER A 281 30.96 31.44 44.69
CA SER A 281 30.49 31.15 46.05
C SER A 281 31.59 30.97 47.10
N ASN A 282 32.86 31.26 46.78
CA ASN A 282 33.94 31.35 47.77
C ASN A 282 34.38 32.80 47.98
N PRO A 283 33.73 33.55 48.90
CA PRO A 283 34.33 34.75 49.46
C PRO A 283 35.41 34.34 50.47
N ASN A 284 36.63 34.86 50.27
CA ASN A 284 37.64 34.96 51.33
C ASN A 284 37.15 35.91 52.44
#